data_AF-A0A536M1D5-F1
#
_entry.id   AF-A0A536M1D5-F1
#
_cell.length_a   1.000
_cell.length_b   1.000
_cell.length_c   1.000
_cell.angle_alpha   90.00
_cell.angle_beta   90.00
_cell.angle_gamma   90.00
#
_symmetry.space_group_name_H-M   'P 1'
#
loop_
_entity.id
_entity.type
_entity.pdbx_description
1 polymer ?
#
loop_
_entity_poly.entity_id
_entity_poly.type
_entity_poly.pdbx_seq_one_letter_code
_entity_poly.pdbx_strand_id
1 'polypeptide(L)'
;MRLGEAQAPHPGIYSMATASFPLTLALWYRGLHMGTVVDMHVHTIVGSMDSDISPKRLGEQAQAVGLTGIALTEHLHQWPADEVEHFRQE
;
A
#
# COMPACT_ATOMS: atom_id res chain seq x y z
N MET A 1 14.97 -24.07 -69.33
CA MET A 1 16.32 -24.14 -68.70
C MET A 1 16.59 -22.74 -68.16
N ARG A 2 16.68 -22.41 -66.87
CA ARG A 2 16.81 -23.10 -65.58
C ARG A 2 15.96 -22.36 -64.53
N LEU A 3 15.58 -23.10 -63.49
CA LEU A 3 14.90 -22.67 -62.26
C LEU A 3 15.89 -21.97 -61.30
N GLY A 4 15.33 -21.21 -60.34
CA GLY A 4 16.01 -20.78 -59.10
C GLY A 4 15.89 -19.27 -58.87
N GLU A 5 15.54 -18.73 -57.70
CA GLU A 5 15.27 -19.30 -56.38
C GLU A 5 14.31 -18.34 -55.65
N ALA A 6 13.42 -18.89 -54.83
CA ALA A 6 12.52 -18.12 -53.99
C ALA A 6 13.31 -17.51 -52.81
N GLN A 7 13.36 -16.17 -52.75
CA GLN A 7 13.90 -15.45 -51.60
C GLN A 7 12.88 -15.55 -50.45
N ALA A 8 13.30 -16.17 -49.33
CA ALA A 8 12.48 -16.36 -48.14
C ALA A 8 12.13 -15.03 -47.43
N PRO A 9 10.95 -14.93 -46.78
CA PRO A 9 10.56 -13.73 -46.03
C PRO A 9 11.31 -13.63 -44.69
N HIS A 10 11.82 -12.43 -44.39
CA HIS A 10 12.46 -12.08 -43.12
C HIS A 10 11.42 -12.03 -41.97
N PRO A 11 11.70 -12.65 -40.80
CA PRO A 11 10.85 -12.52 -39.62
C PRO A 11 11.32 -11.32 -38.78
N GLY A 12 10.41 -10.42 -38.42
CA GLY A 12 10.74 -9.22 -37.64
C GLY A 12 9.53 -8.48 -37.10
N ILE A 13 8.69 -9.20 -36.37
CA ILE A 13 7.54 -8.68 -35.61
C ILE A 13 8.07 -8.09 -34.29
N TYR A 14 8.06 -6.76 -34.14
CA TYR A 14 8.12 -6.15 -32.80
C TYR A 14 6.69 -6.15 -32.23
N SER A 15 6.31 -7.28 -31.64
CA SER A 15 5.17 -7.34 -30.74
C SER A 15 5.58 -6.64 -29.44
N MET A 16 4.94 -5.50 -29.13
CA MET A 16 5.02 -4.91 -27.80
C MET A 16 4.45 -5.92 -26.82
N ALA A 17 5.32 -6.56 -26.04
CA ALA A 17 4.89 -7.45 -24.96
C ALA A 17 4.10 -6.62 -23.94
N THR A 18 2.78 -6.68 -24.00
CA THR A 18 1.93 -6.41 -22.84
C THR A 18 2.38 -7.37 -21.75
N ALA A 19 3.12 -6.86 -20.77
CA ALA A 19 3.54 -7.64 -19.62
C ALA A 19 2.28 -8.02 -18.82
N SER A 20 1.69 -9.17 -19.17
CA SER A 20 0.67 -9.82 -18.36
C SER A 20 1.36 -10.36 -17.12
N PHE A 21 1.42 -9.54 -16.07
CA PHE A 21 1.84 -10.02 -14.75
C PHE A 21 0.86 -11.12 -14.31
N PRO A 22 1.32 -12.36 -14.10
CA PRO A 22 0.42 -13.42 -13.71
C PRO A 22 -0.20 -13.08 -12.36
N LEU A 23 -1.51 -13.24 -12.22
CA LEU A 23 -2.28 -12.94 -11.00
C LEU A 23 -1.64 -13.60 -9.76
N THR A 24 -1.04 -14.77 -9.94
CA THR A 24 -0.21 -15.45 -8.95
C THR A 24 0.96 -14.60 -8.48
N LEU A 25 1.75 -13.98 -9.35
CA LEU A 25 2.89 -13.14 -8.93
C LEU A 25 2.44 -11.87 -8.19
N ALA A 26 1.31 -11.26 -8.55
CA ALA A 26 0.74 -10.14 -7.80
C ALA A 26 0.26 -10.56 -6.40
N LEU A 27 -0.32 -11.76 -6.28
CA LEU A 27 -0.68 -12.37 -5.00
C LEU A 27 0.55 -12.79 -4.19
N TRP A 28 1.62 -13.28 -4.84
CA TRP A 28 2.91 -13.55 -4.21
C TRP A 28 3.60 -12.27 -3.73
N TYR A 29 3.55 -11.16 -4.49
CA TYR A 29 4.05 -9.86 -4.03
C TYR A 29 3.27 -9.36 -2.82
N ARG A 30 1.93 -9.43 -2.82
CA ARG A 30 1.12 -9.09 -1.64
C ARG A 30 1.31 -10.04 -0.46
N GLY A 31 1.61 -11.31 -0.70
CA GLY A 31 1.82 -12.32 0.35
C GLY A 31 3.26 -12.41 0.90
N LEU A 32 4.27 -11.99 0.13
CA LEU A 32 5.69 -11.99 0.53
C LEU A 32 6.18 -10.64 1.08
N HIS A 33 5.40 -9.56 0.93
CA HIS A 33 5.67 -8.30 1.64
C HIS A 33 5.14 -8.39 3.08
N MET A 34 5.76 -9.27 3.88
CA MET A 34 5.73 -9.21 5.35
C MET A 34 6.56 -8.02 5.87
N GLY A 35 6.46 -6.87 5.19
CA GLY A 35 7.13 -5.64 5.58
C GLY A 35 6.26 -4.90 6.58
N THR A 36 6.84 -4.50 7.70
CA THR A 36 6.16 -3.61 8.64
C THR A 36 6.30 -2.18 8.12
N VAL A 37 5.18 -1.51 7.88
CA VAL A 37 5.11 -0.09 7.55
C VAL A 37 4.41 0.62 8.69
N VAL A 38 5.16 1.45 9.41
CA VAL A 38 4.66 2.19 10.57
C VAL A 38 4.71 3.68 10.27
N ASP A 39 3.58 4.37 10.43
CA ASP A 39 3.59 5.82 10.52
C ASP A 39 3.99 6.22 11.94
N MET A 40 5.07 6.98 12.06
CA MET A 40 5.68 7.31 13.35
C MET A 40 5.29 8.69 13.87
N HIS A 41 4.49 9.47 13.13
CA HIS A 41 4.14 10.83 13.53
C HIS A 41 2.70 11.18 13.13
N VAL A 42 1.74 10.80 13.98
CA VAL A 42 0.32 11.03 13.74
C VAL A 42 -0.32 11.76 14.91
N HIS A 43 -1.13 12.76 14.55
CA HIS A 43 -1.95 13.57 15.45
C HIS A 43 -3.42 13.21 15.26
N THR A 44 -4.20 13.20 16.34
CA THR A 44 -5.65 13.02 16.29
C THR A 44 -6.37 14.19 16.92
N ILE A 45 -7.67 14.27 16.68
CA ILE A 45 -8.54 15.29 17.30
C ILE A 45 -8.55 15.22 18.84
N VAL A 46 -8.11 14.11 19.45
CA VAL A 46 -8.10 13.92 20.90
C VAL A 46 -6.98 14.73 21.56
N GLY A 47 -5.78 14.73 20.97
CA GLY A 47 -4.60 15.35 21.57
C GLY A 47 -4.09 16.61 20.86
N SER A 48 -4.57 16.90 19.65
CA SER A 48 -3.97 17.90 18.79
C SER A 48 -5.00 18.74 18.04
N MET A 49 -4.94 20.05 18.24
CA MET A 49 -5.89 21.01 17.66
C MET A 49 -5.73 21.21 16.15
N ASP A 50 -4.61 20.77 15.57
CA ASP A 50 -4.32 20.83 14.14
C ASP A 50 -4.75 19.56 13.38
N SER A 51 -5.39 18.61 14.06
CA SER A 51 -5.90 17.38 13.46
C SER A 51 -7.40 17.23 13.67
N ASP A 52 -8.08 16.72 12.65
CA ASP A 52 -9.54 16.49 12.64
C ASP A 52 -9.88 14.99 12.40
N ILE A 53 -8.88 14.11 12.52
CA ILE A 53 -9.09 12.66 12.39
C ILE A 53 -9.39 12.05 13.75
N SER A 54 -10.49 11.29 13.84
CA SER A 54 -10.80 10.49 15.03
C SER A 54 -9.96 9.21 15.08
N PRO A 55 -9.71 8.64 16.28
CA PRO A 55 -8.97 7.38 16.43
C PRO A 55 -9.53 6.23 15.58
N LYS A 56 -10.85 6.07 15.60
CA LYS A 56 -11.55 5.06 14.80
C LYS A 56 -11.30 5.24 13.29
N ARG A 57 -11.50 6.47 12.79
CA ARG A 57 -11.30 6.76 11.36
C ARG A 57 -9.84 6.59 10.96
N LEU A 58 -8.90 6.94 11.85
CA LEU A 58 -7.48 6.70 11.63
C LEU A 58 -7.18 5.21 11.46
N GLY A 59 -7.71 4.34 12.32
CA GLY A 59 -7.56 2.88 12.19
C GLY A 59 -8.11 2.33 10.88
N GLU A 60 -9.31 2.76 10.48
CA GLU A 60 -9.95 2.38 9.21
C GLU A 60 -9.09 2.79 7.99
N GLN A 61 -8.59 4.03 7.99
CA GLN A 61 -7.75 4.52 6.89
C GLN A 61 -6.39 3.83 6.87
N ALA A 62 -5.76 3.63 8.01
CA ALA A 62 -4.47 2.94 8.13
C ALA A 62 -4.52 1.54 7.52
N GLN A 63 -5.58 0.78 7.83
CA GLN A 63 -5.81 -0.52 7.24
C GLN A 63 -6.05 -0.42 5.73
N ALA A 64 -6.86 0.54 5.28
CA ALA A 64 -7.18 0.73 3.86
C ALA A 64 -5.94 1.04 3.00
N VAL A 65 -4.96 1.77 3.55
CA VAL A 65 -3.71 2.12 2.85
C VAL A 65 -2.57 1.11 3.05
N GLY A 66 -2.76 0.12 3.93
CA GLY A 66 -1.77 -0.94 4.19
C GLY A 66 -0.70 -0.59 5.23
N LEU A 67 -0.97 0.35 6.14
CA LEU A 67 -0.12 0.53 7.32
C LEU A 67 -0.30 -0.67 8.27
N THR A 68 0.81 -1.12 8.84
CA THR A 68 0.83 -2.22 9.83
C THR A 68 0.92 -1.71 11.26
N GLY A 69 1.11 -0.41 11.45
CA GLY A 69 1.14 0.24 12.75
C GLY A 69 1.14 1.76 12.64
N ILE A 70 0.75 2.41 13.73
CA ILE A 70 0.79 3.87 13.87
C ILE A 70 1.31 4.20 15.28
N ALA A 71 2.18 5.20 15.38
CA ALA A 71 2.51 5.87 16.63
C ALA A 71 1.71 7.17 16.73
N LEU A 72 0.97 7.30 17.84
CA LEU A 72 0.29 8.55 18.20
C LEU A 72 1.29 9.47 18.89
N THR A 73 1.52 10.66 18.32
CA THR A 73 2.53 11.62 18.78
C THR A 73 1.95 13.02 18.89
N GLU A 74 0.96 13.17 19.76
CA GLU A 74 0.19 14.39 19.94
C GLU A 74 1.03 15.60 20.40
N HIS A 75 0.46 16.80 20.23
CA HIS A 75 1.07 18.02 20.74
C HIS A 75 1.09 18.07 22.26
N LEU A 76 2.28 18.29 22.81
CA LEU A 76 2.57 18.69 24.21
C LEU A 76 2.17 17.68 25.31
N HIS A 77 1.11 16.89 25.11
CA HIS A 77 0.53 16.02 26.11
C HIS A 77 0.08 14.70 25.47
N GLN A 78 0.14 13.62 26.24
CA GLN A 78 -0.50 12.36 25.91
C GLN A 78 -2.04 12.47 26.02
N TRP A 79 -2.75 11.50 25.47
CA TRP A 79 -4.19 11.39 25.70
C TRP A 79 -4.53 11.28 27.18
N PRO A 80 -5.66 11.85 27.61
CA PRO A 80 -6.25 11.56 28.91
C PRO A 80 -6.43 10.06 29.13
N ALA A 81 -6.26 9.59 30.37
CA ALA A 81 -6.28 8.16 30.68
C ALA A 81 -7.64 7.50 30.40
N ASP A 82 -8.73 8.25 30.59
CA ASP A 82 -10.09 7.87 30.26
C ASP A 82 -10.32 7.74 28.74
N GLU A 83 -9.76 8.64 27.94
CA GLU A 83 -9.80 8.55 26.46
C GLU A 83 -9.03 7.32 25.95
N VAL A 84 -7.88 7.03 26.55
CA VAL A 84 -7.12 5.81 26.21
C VAL A 84 -7.92 4.55 26.56
N GLU A 85 -8.60 4.54 27.72
CA GLU A 85 -9.39 3.40 28.13
C GLU A 85 -10.66 3.24 27.28
N HIS A 86 -11.33 4.33 26.92
CA HIS A 86 -12.43 4.32 25.98
C HIS A 86 -11.99 3.69 24.65
N PHE A 87 -10.88 4.13 24.07
CA PHE A 87 -10.35 3.59 22.82
C PHE A 87 -10.02 2.10 22.88
N ARG A 88 -9.59 1.56 24.03
CA ARG A 88 -9.32 0.12 24.19
C ARG A 88 -10.57 -0.74 24.19
N GLN A 89 -11.72 -0.17 24.48
CA GLN A 89 -13.00 -0.87 24.59
C GLN A 89 -13.82 -0.81 23.30
N GLU A 90 -13.40 0.01 22.33
CA GLU A 90 -13.95 0.06 20.96
C GLU A 90 -13.62 -1.22 20.16
#